data_AF-X0T5H5-F1
#
_entry.id   AF-X0T5H5-F1
#
_cell.length_a   1.000
_cell.length_b   1.000
_cell.length_c   1.000
_cell.angle_alpha   90.00
_cell.angle_beta   90.00
_cell.angle_gamma   90.00
#
_symmetry.space_group_name_H-M   'P 1'
#
loop_
_entity.id
_entity.type
_entity.pdbx_description
1 polymer ?
#
loop_
_entity_poly.entity_id
_entity_poly.type
_entity_poly.pdbx_seq_one_letter_code
_entity_poly.pdbx_strand_id
1 'polypeptide(L)' 'MVEVTVRKDEPLEKALRRFKKKYEKAGILKEIKRNSYYLKPSAEKRIKRSKARRRMRRTMHYLNR' A
#
# COMPACT_ATOMS: atom_id res chain seq x y z
N MET A 1 2.01 -12.99 -0.31
CA MET A 1 3.47 -13.23 -0.31
C MET A 1 4.08 -12.42 -1.45
N VAL A 2 5.20 -11.73 -1.21
CA VAL A 2 5.85 -10.88 -2.24
C VAL A 2 7.13 -11.58 -2.68
N GLU A 3 7.20 -11.94 -3.95
CA GLU A 3 8.36 -12.60 -4.55
C GLU A 3 8.88 -11.82 -5.77
N VAL A 4 10.21 -11.85 -5.94
CA VAL A 4 10.91 -11.29 -7.09
C VAL A 4 11.97 -12.27 -7.53
N THR A 5 11.82 -12.81 -8.74
CA THR A 5 12.86 -13.60 -9.39
C THR A 5 13.98 -12.67 -9.85
N VAL A 6 15.21 -12.97 -9.45
CA VAL A 6 16.42 -12.24 -9.88
C VAL A 6 16.94 -12.89 -11.15
N ARG A 7 17.26 -12.09 -12.18
CA ARG A 7 17.88 -12.56 -13.41
C ARG A 7 19.41 -12.54 -13.26
N LYS A 8 20.12 -13.45 -13.92
CA LYS A 8 21.58 -13.61 -13.80
C LYS A 8 22.38 -12.33 -14.14
N ASP A 9 21.89 -11.54 -15.10
CA ASP A 9 22.58 -10.32 -15.57
C ASP A 9 22.03 -9.02 -14.94
N GLU A 10 21.32 -9.11 -13.80
CA GLU A 10 20.74 -7.93 -13.17
C GLU A 10 21.52 -7.47 -11.93
N PRO A 11 21.84 -6.16 -11.83
CA PRO A 11 22.40 -5.60 -10.60
C PRO A 11 21.45 -5.82 -9.42
N LEU A 12 22.00 -6.27 -8.28
CA LEU A 12 21.25 -6.56 -7.06
C LEU A 12 20.35 -5.39 -6.61
N GLU A 13 20.83 -4.15 -6.73
CA GLU A 13 20.06 -2.96 -6.39
C GLU A 13 18.76 -2.83 -7.18
N LYS A 14 18.77 -3.22 -8.46
CA LYS A 14 17.59 -3.13 -9.33
C LYS A 14 16.55 -4.17 -8.92
N ALA A 15 16.99 -5.38 -8.54
CA ALA A 15 16.12 -6.40 -7.98
C ALA A 15 15.50 -5.94 -6.63
N LEU A 16 16.30 -5.35 -5.74
CA LEU A 16 15.84 -4.80 -4.47
C LEU A 16 14.82 -3.67 -4.67
N ARG A 17 15.04 -2.78 -5.65
CA ARG A 17 14.10 -1.70 -5.96
C ARG A 17 12.75 -2.23 -6.43
N ARG A 18 12.74 -3.29 -7.24
CA ARG A 18 11.50 -3.96 -7.65
C ARG A 18 10.81 -4.65 -6.47
N PHE A 19 11.58 -5.31 -5.62
CA PHE A 19 11.05 -5.92 -4.40
C PHE A 19 10.39 -4.88 -3.51
N LYS A 20 11.08 -3.77 -3.23
CA LYS A 20 10.54 -2.64 -2.46
C LYS A 20 9.24 -2.11 -3.07
N LYS A 21 9.20 -1.90 -4.39
CA LYS A 21 7.98 -1.46 -5.08
C LYS A 21 6.83 -2.47 -4.95
N LYS A 22 7.11 -3.78 -5.10
CA LYS A 22 6.08 -4.83 -4.91
C LYS A 22 5.62 -4.91 -3.46
N TYR A 23 6.54 -4.79 -2.51
CA TYR A 23 6.28 -4.78 -1.06
C TYR A 23 5.40 -3.59 -0.64
N GLU A 24 5.72 -2.39 -1.10
CA GLU A 24 4.93 -1.19 -0.88
C GLU A 24 3.54 -1.29 -1.53
N LYS A 25 3.46 -1.83 -2.75
CA LYS A 25 2.18 -2.07 -3.45
C LYS A 25 1.31 -3.09 -2.72
N ALA A 26 1.91 -4.17 -2.21
CA ALA A 26 1.23 -5.17 -1.41
C ALA A 26 0.73 -4.59 -0.07
N GLY A 27 1.37 -3.53 0.44
CA GLY A 27 0.90 -2.82 1.62
C GLY A 27 1.05 -3.63 2.92
N ILE A 28 1.96 -4.61 2.95
CA ILE A 28 2.14 -5.57 4.05
C ILE A 28 2.31 -4.86 5.40
N LEU A 29 3.17 -3.84 5.48
CA LEU A 29 3.35 -3.07 6.73
C LEU A 29 2.07 -2.40 7.22
N LYS A 30 1.25 -1.93 6.28
CA LYS A 30 0.00 -1.25 6.61
C LYS A 30 -1.03 -2.24 7.14
N GLU A 31 -1.01 -3.47 6.66
CA GLU A 31 -1.85 -4.55 7.14
C GLU A 31 -1.41 -5.04 8.52
N ILE A 32 -0.11 -5.26 8.72
CA ILE A 32 0.46 -5.58 10.04
C ILE A 32 0.06 -4.51 11.07
N LYS A 33 0.25 -3.23 10.75
CA LYS A 33 -0.13 -2.12 11.65
C LYS A 33 -1.64 -1.98 11.86
N ARG A 34 -2.47 -2.45 10.94
CA ARG A 34 -3.94 -2.46 11.11
C ARG A 34 -4.36 -3.61 12.03
N ASN A 35 -3.70 -4.75 11.92
CA ASN A 35 -4.04 -5.97 12.63
C ASN A 35 -3.33 -6.08 14.00
N SER A 36 -2.40 -5.17 14.31
CA SER A 36 -1.65 -5.18 15.58
C SER A 36 -2.50 -4.82 16.80
N TYR A 37 -3.74 -4.34 16.62
CA TYR A 37 -4.68 -4.08 17.70
C TYR A 37 -6.11 -4.31 17.23
N TYR A 38 -6.99 -4.67 18.17
CA TYR A 38 -8.41 -4.79 17.88
C TYR A 38 -9.04 -3.41 17.63
N LEU A 39 -9.81 -3.32 16.55
CA LEU A 39 -10.63 -2.16 16.21
C LEU A 39 -12.09 -2.58 16.20
N LYS A 40 -12.92 -1.87 16.97
CA LYS A 40 -14.38 -2.06 16.91
C LYS A 40 -14.86 -1.89 15.46
N PRO A 41 -15.82 -2.71 14.98
CA PRO A 41 -16.30 -2.63 13.59
C PRO A 41 -16.77 -1.23 13.17
N SER A 42 -17.32 -0.44 14.09
CA SER A 42 -17.72 0.95 13.83
C SER A 42 -16.53 1.87 13.55
N ALA A 43 -15.44 1.74 14.33
CA ALA A 43 -14.22 2.51 14.15
C ALA A 43 -13.54 2.17 12.83
N GLU A 44 -13.51 0.89 12.47
CA GLU A 44 -12.99 0.41 11.20
C GLU A 44 -13.77 0.98 9.99
N LYS A 45 -15.12 0.93 10.04
CA LYS A 45 -15.99 1.54 9.02
C LYS A 45 -15.72 3.05 8.88
N ARG A 46 -15.55 3.76 10.01
CA ARG A 46 -15.23 5.20 10.02
C ARG A 46 -13.90 5.50 9.34
N ILE A 47 -12.86 4.73 9.66
CA ILE A 47 -11.53 4.86 9.04
C ILE A 47 -11.59 4.56 7.53
N LYS A 48 -12.32 3.52 7.11
CA LYS A 48 -12.50 3.17 5.70
C LYS A 48 -13.18 4.30 4.92
N ARG A 49 -14.27 4.88 5.45
CA ARG A 49 -14.96 6.04 4.85
C ARG A 49 -14.06 7.28 4.75
N SER A 50 -13.28 7.58 5.78
CA SER A 50 -12.35 8.71 5.77
C SER A 50 -11.26 8.54 4.69
N LYS A 51 -10.67 7.34 4.60
CA LYS A 51 -9.68 6.99 3.56
C LYS A 51 -10.27 7.11 2.15
N ALA A 52 -11.51 6.66 1.93
CA ALA A 52 -12.19 6.78 0.63
C ALA A 52 -12.41 8.26 0.24
N ARG A 53 -12.95 9.08 1.16
CA ARG A 53 -13.13 10.53 0.94
C ARG A 53 -11.82 11.23 0.60
N ARG A 54 -10.73 10.90 1.32
CA ARG A 54 -9.40 11.46 1.02
C ARG A 54 -8.90 11.07 -0.38
N ARG A 55 -9.16 9.84 -0.83
CA ARG A 55 -8.80 9.40 -2.20
C ARG A 55 -9.60 10.16 -3.25
N MET A 56 -10.92 10.26 -3.08
CA MET A 56 -11.79 11.00 -4.00
C MET A 56 -11.36 12.47 -4.14
N ARG A 57 -11.07 13.16 -3.03
CA ARG A 57 -10.58 14.54 -3.05
C ARG A 57 -9.31 14.71 -3.89
N ARG A 58 -8.38 13.75 -3.79
CA ARG A 58 -7.15 13.75 -4.61
C ARG A 58 -7.47 13.55 -6.09
N THR A 59 -8.30 12.55 -6.42
CA THR A 59 -8.72 12.29 -7.80
C THR A 59 -9.41 13.50 -8.41
N MET A 60 -10.36 14.11 -7.70
CA MET A 60 -11.06 15.32 -8.16
C MET A 60 -10.11 16.49 -8.39
N HIS A 61 -9.11 16.68 -7.51
CA HIS A 61 -8.09 17.71 -7.73
C HIS A 61 -7.31 17.52 -9.02
N TYR A 62 -7.01 16.29 -9.42
CA TYR A 62 -6.34 16.00 -10.70
C TYR A 62 -7.25 16.16 -11.92
N LEU A 63 -8.56 15.92 -11.78
CA LEU A 63 -9.52 16.06 -12.88
C LEU A 63 -9.90 17.52 -13.16
N ASN A 64 -9.84 18.36 -12.14
CA ASN A 64 -10.15 19.79 -12.23
C ASN A 64 -8.93 20.67 -12.58
N ARG A 65 -7.80 20.06 -12.95
CA ARG A 65 -6.55 20.71 -13.34
C ARG A 65 -6.23 20.37 -14.78
#